data_AF-A0A395NUB4-F1
#
_entry.id   AF-A0A395NUB4-F1
#
_cell.length_a   1.000
_cell.length_b   1.000
_cell.length_c   1.000
_cell.angle_alpha   90.00
_cell.angle_beta   90.00
_cell.angle_gamma   90.00
#
_symmetry.space_group_name_H-M   'P 1'
#
loop_
_entity.id
_entity.type
_entity.pdbx_description
1 polymer ?
#
loop_
_entity_poly.entity_id
_entity_poly.type
_entity_poly.pdbx_seq_one_letter_code
_entity_poly.pdbx_strand_id
1 'polypeptide(L)'
;MMHHRRLPSHHRSHQSSLRRRLAKNPELAHKLHQMALPLSPLVQLTTGAVHPDFPRTVLQFWLLTDSQLESLAQFYHQRTPSPWSRQYPCPVHWRSDAPLEEKRRKMGRFIGLRGCENPTVVLKTEEQIARDARLASRSAADEDVLRRKMNPFSQP
;
A
#
# COMPACT_ATOMS: atom_id res chain seq x y z
N MET A 1 -52.23 -13.40 -31.60
CA MET A 1 -51.01 -12.67 -32.00
C MET A 1 -50.38 -12.08 -30.74
N MET A 2 -49.26 -12.64 -30.26
CA MET A 2 -48.59 -12.18 -29.04
C MET A 2 -47.41 -11.25 -29.39
N HIS A 3 -47.59 -9.95 -29.17
CA HIS A 3 -46.55 -8.94 -29.39
C HIS A 3 -45.40 -9.13 -28.38
N HIS A 4 -44.26 -9.60 -28.85
CA HIS A 4 -43.03 -9.66 -28.07
C HIS A 4 -42.45 -8.24 -27.97
N ARG A 5 -42.66 -7.57 -26.83
CA ARG A 5 -41.93 -6.33 -26.49
C ARG A 5 -40.45 -6.66 -26.30
N ARG A 6 -39.63 -6.27 -27.28
CA ARG A 6 -38.16 -6.26 -27.13
C ARG A 6 -37.79 -5.18 -26.11
N LEU A 7 -37.11 -5.58 -25.03
CA LEU A 7 -36.53 -4.66 -24.06
C LEU A 7 -35.37 -3.88 -24.71
N PRO A 8 -35.25 -2.56 -24.50
CA PRO A 8 -34.15 -1.78 -25.06
C PRO A 8 -32.82 -2.12 -24.38
N SER A 9 -31.82 -2.43 -25.21
CA SER A 9 -30.46 -2.82 -24.82
C SER A 9 -29.64 -1.62 -24.32
N HIS A 10 -29.85 -1.20 -23.08
CA HIS A 10 -29.07 -0.12 -22.44
C HIS A 10 -27.58 -0.46 -22.24
N HIS A 11 -27.21 -1.74 -22.26
CA HIS A 11 -25.86 -2.19 -21.88
C HIS A 11 -24.75 -1.78 -22.89
N ARG A 12 -25.11 -1.61 -24.17
CA ARG A 12 -24.12 -1.36 -25.25
C ARG A 12 -23.57 0.08 -25.25
N SER A 13 -24.33 1.05 -24.74
CA SER A 13 -23.96 2.47 -24.72
C SER A 13 -22.91 2.78 -23.63
N HIS A 14 -23.01 2.14 -22.47
CA HIS A 14 -22.07 2.39 -21.36
C HIS A 14 -20.65 1.91 -21.68
N GLN A 15 -20.52 0.75 -22.32
CA GLN A 15 -19.24 0.15 -22.75
C GLN A 15 -18.46 1.07 -23.72
N SER A 16 -19.15 1.72 -24.65
CA SER A 16 -18.51 2.63 -25.62
C SER A 16 -18.00 3.91 -24.97
N SER A 17 -18.71 4.43 -23.96
CA SER A 17 -18.32 5.64 -23.22
C SER A 17 -17.09 5.41 -22.34
N LEU A 18 -16.96 4.24 -21.73
CA LEU A 18 -15.79 3.86 -20.93
C LEU A 18 -14.57 3.68 -21.82
N ARG A 19 -14.71 2.92 -22.92
CA ARG A 19 -13.62 2.74 -23.90
C ARG A 19 -13.09 4.07 -24.44
N ARG A 20 -13.98 5.01 -24.75
CA ARG A 20 -13.59 6.37 -25.19
C ARG A 20 -12.82 7.13 -24.12
N ARG A 21 -13.23 7.04 -22.85
CA ARG A 21 -12.54 7.69 -21.72
C ARG A 21 -11.17 7.09 -21.46
N LEU A 22 -11.04 5.76 -21.52
CA LEU A 22 -9.76 5.08 -21.38
C LEU A 22 -8.81 5.41 -22.52
N ALA A 23 -9.31 5.51 -23.76
CA ALA A 23 -8.50 5.95 -24.90
C ALA A 23 -7.98 7.39 -24.75
N LYS A 24 -8.70 8.26 -24.02
CA LYS A 24 -8.30 9.65 -23.74
C LYS A 24 -7.39 9.79 -22.52
N ASN A 25 -7.30 8.77 -21.66
CA ASN A 25 -6.50 8.80 -20.43
C ASN A 25 -5.69 7.51 -20.29
N PRO A 26 -4.48 7.45 -20.88
CA PRO A 26 -3.64 6.26 -20.86
C PRO A 26 -3.20 5.87 -19.45
N GLU A 27 -2.98 6.83 -18.55
CA GLU A 27 -2.61 6.59 -17.16
C GLU A 27 -3.70 5.83 -16.39
N LEU A 28 -4.96 6.28 -16.53
CA LEU A 28 -6.11 5.60 -15.95
C LEU A 28 -6.28 4.19 -16.52
N ALA A 29 -6.11 4.03 -17.83
CA ALA A 29 -6.18 2.73 -18.49
C ALA A 29 -5.10 1.78 -17.97
N HIS A 30 -3.86 2.26 -17.84
CA HIS A 30 -2.75 1.50 -17.27
C HIS A 30 -3.03 1.12 -15.82
N LYS A 31 -3.51 2.05 -15.00
CA LYS A 31 -3.86 1.78 -13.60
C LYS A 31 -4.96 0.74 -13.47
N LEU A 32 -6.03 0.84 -14.27
CA LEU A 32 -7.11 -0.15 -14.25
C LEU A 32 -6.63 -1.53 -14.70
N HIS A 33 -5.71 -1.58 -15.68
CA HIS A 33 -5.07 -2.82 -16.07
C HIS A 33 -4.28 -3.43 -14.90
N GLN A 34 -3.46 -2.63 -14.19
CA GLN A 34 -2.77 -3.08 -12.97
C GLN A 34 -3.75 -3.58 -11.90
N MET A 35 -4.87 -2.87 -11.69
CA MET A 35 -5.90 -3.24 -10.71
C MET A 35 -6.63 -4.55 -11.09
N ALA A 36 -6.71 -4.87 -12.38
CA ALA A 36 -7.30 -6.10 -12.88
C ALA A 36 -6.35 -7.30 -12.87
N LEU A 37 -5.06 -7.12 -12.53
CA LEU A 37 -4.10 -8.23 -12.50
C LEU A 37 -4.55 -9.31 -11.50
N PRO A 38 -4.59 -10.59 -11.92
CA PRO A 38 -5.02 -11.68 -11.07
C PRO A 38 -3.96 -12.01 -10.01
N LEU A 39 -4.43 -12.44 -8.84
CA LEU A 39 -3.59 -12.93 -7.76
C LEU A 39 -3.77 -14.42 -7.59
N SER A 40 -2.66 -15.13 -7.44
CA SER A 40 -2.68 -16.58 -7.18
C SER A 40 -3.04 -16.83 -5.71
N PRO A 41 -3.95 -17.77 -5.42
CA PRO A 41 -4.34 -18.08 -4.05
C PRO A 41 -3.20 -18.69 -3.25
N LEU A 42 -3.04 -18.24 -2.01
CA LEU A 42 -2.18 -18.89 -1.02
C LEU A 42 -2.97 -19.99 -0.31
N VAL A 43 -2.30 -21.09 0.03
CA VAL A 43 -2.88 -22.19 0.81
C VAL A 43 -2.40 -22.15 2.26
N GLN A 44 -3.26 -22.56 3.18
CA GLN A 44 -2.89 -22.74 4.58
C GLN A 44 -2.02 -24.00 4.73
N LEU A 45 -0.92 -23.91 5.48
CA LEU A 45 0.04 -25.02 5.61
C LEU A 45 -0.51 -26.27 6.29
N THR A 46 -1.49 -26.15 7.17
CA THR A 46 -2.04 -27.27 7.94
C THR A 46 -3.16 -28.01 7.20
N THR A 47 -3.97 -27.30 6.43
CA THR A 47 -5.18 -27.85 5.80
C THR A 47 -5.09 -27.92 4.27
N GLY A 48 -4.16 -27.18 3.66
CA GLY A 48 -4.12 -26.98 2.22
C GLY A 48 -5.26 -26.12 1.66
N ALA A 49 -6.15 -25.59 2.52
CA ALA A 49 -7.29 -24.80 2.09
C ALA A 49 -6.92 -23.35 1.78
N VAL A 50 -7.75 -22.69 0.96
CA VAL A 50 -7.65 -21.27 0.64
C VAL A 50 -8.70 -20.50 1.43
N HIS A 51 -8.34 -19.35 1.99
CA HIS A 51 -9.30 -18.50 2.69
C HIS A 51 -10.40 -17.99 1.73
N PRO A 52 -11.69 -18.00 2.12
CA PRO A 52 -12.80 -17.59 1.25
C PRO A 52 -12.68 -16.14 0.74
N ASP A 53 -12.20 -15.23 1.59
CA ASP A 53 -11.94 -13.82 1.22
C ASP A 53 -10.57 -13.57 0.58
N PHE A 54 -9.82 -14.61 0.18
CA PHE A 54 -8.54 -14.38 -0.47
C PHE A 54 -8.75 -13.57 -1.77
N PRO A 55 -8.03 -12.44 -1.95
CA PRO A 55 -8.26 -11.54 -3.08
C PRO A 55 -7.83 -12.20 -4.39
N ARG A 56 -8.70 -12.16 -5.40
CA ARG A 56 -8.47 -12.72 -6.73
C ARG A 56 -7.79 -11.73 -7.68
N THR A 57 -7.83 -10.44 -7.36
CA THR A 57 -7.19 -9.37 -8.13
C THR A 57 -6.54 -8.34 -7.22
N VAL A 58 -5.63 -7.54 -7.78
CA VAL A 58 -5.00 -6.42 -7.06
C VAL A 58 -6.05 -5.44 -6.55
N LEU A 59 -7.10 -5.13 -7.32
CA LEU A 59 -8.21 -4.28 -6.87
C LEU A 59 -8.89 -4.86 -5.63
N GLN A 60 -9.24 -6.14 -5.67
CA GLN A 60 -9.94 -6.79 -4.57
C GLN A 60 -9.10 -6.77 -3.29
N PHE A 61 -7.78 -6.94 -3.41
CA PHE A 61 -6.86 -6.79 -2.28
C PHE A 61 -6.96 -5.41 -1.63
N TRP A 62 -6.94 -4.33 -2.42
CA TRP A 62 -7.04 -2.96 -1.89
C TRP A 62 -8.41 -2.65 -1.26
N LEU A 63 -9.43 -3.43 -1.59
CA LEU A 63 -10.78 -3.30 -1.04
C LEU A 63 -11.01 -4.14 0.22
N LEU A 64 -10.04 -4.95 0.66
CA LEU A 64 -10.17 -5.73 1.89
C LEU A 64 -10.44 -4.84 3.10
N THR A 65 -11.42 -5.24 3.90
CA THR A 65 -11.78 -4.58 5.15
C THR A 65 -10.84 -4.99 6.28
N ASP A 66 -10.89 -4.25 7.39
CA ASP A 66 -10.13 -4.60 8.60
C ASP A 66 -10.46 -6.02 9.08
N SER A 67 -11.75 -6.37 9.15
CA SER A 67 -12.20 -7.69 9.58
C SER A 67 -11.73 -8.82 8.66
N GLN A 68 -11.74 -8.60 7.34
CA GLN A 68 -11.23 -9.59 6.37
C GLN A 68 -9.72 -9.77 6.52
N LEU A 69 -8.96 -8.70 6.77
CA LEU A 69 -7.53 -8.77 7.01
C LEU A 69 -7.20 -9.51 8.31
N GLU A 70 -7.93 -9.26 9.39
CA GLU A 70 -7.80 -10.01 10.65
C GLU A 70 -8.11 -11.50 10.47
N SER A 71 -9.15 -11.83 9.70
CA SER A 71 -9.53 -13.21 9.39
C SER A 71 -8.43 -13.91 8.59
N LEU A 72 -7.90 -13.26 7.55
CA LEU A 72 -6.78 -13.78 6.75
C LEU A 72 -5.54 -14.00 7.62
N ALA A 73 -5.19 -13.05 8.47
CA ALA A 73 -4.02 -13.15 9.33
C ALA A 73 -4.17 -14.29 10.36
N GLN A 74 -5.36 -14.51 10.91
CA GLN A 74 -5.64 -15.65 11.78
C GLN A 74 -5.51 -16.97 11.02
N PHE A 75 -6.16 -17.07 9.85
CA PHE A 75 -6.19 -18.27 9.03
C PHE A 75 -4.79 -18.75 8.61
N TYR A 76 -3.91 -17.82 8.23
CA TYR A 76 -2.53 -18.14 7.84
C TYR A 76 -1.53 -18.10 9.02
N HIS A 77 -2.01 -18.26 10.26
CA HIS A 77 -1.17 -18.31 11.47
C HIS A 77 -0.28 -17.07 11.68
N GLN A 78 -0.61 -15.91 11.10
CA GLN A 78 0.18 -14.68 11.26
C GLN A 78 -0.27 -13.85 12.46
N ARG A 79 -1.55 -13.91 12.84
CA ARG A 79 -2.12 -13.17 13.98
C ARG A 79 -1.77 -13.81 15.34
N THR A 80 -1.98 -15.12 15.47
CA THR A 80 -1.55 -15.89 16.65
C THR A 80 -0.40 -16.79 16.23
N PRO A 81 0.86 -16.39 16.52
CA PRO A 81 2.01 -17.17 16.10
C PRO A 81 1.94 -18.62 16.60
N SER A 82 2.31 -19.54 15.72
CA SER A 82 2.38 -20.98 15.94
C SER A 82 3.64 -21.52 15.26
N PRO A 83 3.98 -22.82 15.41
CA PRO A 83 5.12 -23.41 14.71
C PRO A 83 5.09 -23.20 13.18
N TRP A 84 3.89 -23.05 12.61
CA TRP A 84 3.68 -22.87 11.17
C TRP A 84 3.94 -21.44 10.67
N SER A 85 3.91 -20.43 11.54
CA SER A 85 3.94 -19.02 11.12
C SER A 85 5.18 -18.69 10.31
N ARG A 86 6.33 -19.23 10.70
CA ARG A 86 7.64 -19.00 10.08
C ARG A 86 7.90 -19.85 8.83
N GLN A 87 7.01 -20.80 8.53
CA GLN A 87 7.16 -21.69 7.38
C GLN A 87 6.50 -21.12 6.12
N TYR A 88 5.70 -20.06 6.24
CA TYR A 88 5.24 -19.31 5.07
C TYR A 88 6.40 -18.54 4.42
N PRO A 89 6.37 -18.29 3.09
CA PRO A 89 7.48 -17.65 2.38
C PRO A 89 7.87 -16.27 2.93
N CYS A 90 6.89 -15.47 3.34
CA CYS A 90 7.08 -14.08 3.78
C CYS A 90 6.39 -13.82 5.12
N PRO A 91 6.84 -14.40 6.25
CA PRO A 91 6.17 -14.23 7.52
C PRO A 91 6.13 -12.77 7.97
N VAL A 92 5.06 -12.38 8.65
CA VAL A 92 4.85 -11.01 9.13
C VAL A 92 4.51 -10.96 10.60
N HIS A 93 4.96 -9.90 11.28
CA HIS A 93 4.56 -9.62 12.65
C HIS A 93 3.22 -8.86 12.65
N TRP A 94 2.13 -9.59 12.80
CA TRP A 94 0.79 -9.02 12.80
C TRP A 94 0.50 -8.20 14.06
N ARG A 95 -0.26 -7.11 13.88
CA ARG A 95 -0.71 -6.23 14.96
C ARG A 95 -2.17 -5.88 14.74
N SER A 96 -3.05 -6.39 15.59
CA SER A 96 -4.49 -6.17 15.48
C SER A 96 -4.91 -4.73 15.84
N ASP A 97 -4.07 -4.01 16.58
CA ASP A 97 -4.22 -2.60 16.95
C ASP A 97 -3.68 -1.62 15.90
N ALA A 98 -3.04 -2.12 14.84
CA ALA A 98 -2.50 -1.30 13.77
C ALA A 98 -3.61 -0.69 12.89
N PRO A 99 -3.38 0.48 12.26
CA PRO A 99 -4.34 1.04 11.31
C PRO A 99 -4.50 0.16 10.07
N LEU A 100 -5.66 0.27 9.41
CA LEU A 100 -6.04 -0.52 8.24
C LEU A 100 -4.97 -0.56 7.14
N GLU A 101 -4.34 0.58 6.86
CA GLU A 101 -3.30 0.70 5.83
C GLU A 101 -2.03 -0.09 6.19
N GLU A 102 -1.63 -0.13 7.47
CA GLU A 102 -0.50 -0.95 7.91
C GLU A 102 -0.83 -2.44 7.81
N LYS A 103 -2.05 -2.83 8.20
CA LYS A 103 -2.54 -4.22 8.05
C LYS A 103 -2.53 -4.66 6.58
N ARG A 104 -2.98 -3.79 5.67
CA ARG A 104 -2.90 -4.04 4.22
C ARG A 104 -1.47 -4.22 3.76
N ARG A 105 -0.54 -3.35 4.14
CA ARG A 105 0.88 -3.49 3.77
C ARG A 105 1.49 -4.80 4.27
N LYS A 106 1.24 -5.15 5.53
CA LYS A 106 1.70 -6.44 6.09
C LYS A 106 1.10 -7.62 5.34
N MET A 107 -0.20 -7.62 5.08
CA MET A 107 -0.85 -8.68 4.31
C MET A 107 -0.32 -8.75 2.87
N GLY A 108 -0.13 -7.59 2.22
CA GLY A 108 0.43 -7.49 0.87
C GLY A 108 1.82 -8.10 0.80
N ARG A 109 2.71 -7.76 1.75
CA ARG A 109 4.03 -8.39 1.87
C ARG A 109 3.94 -9.90 2.10
N PHE A 110 3.02 -10.34 2.95
CA PHE A 110 2.80 -11.75 3.27
C PHE A 110 2.41 -12.56 2.03
N ILE A 111 1.52 -12.03 1.17
CA ILE A 111 1.09 -12.69 -0.07
C ILE A 111 2.00 -12.41 -1.28
N GLY A 112 3.10 -11.67 -1.10
CA GLY A 112 4.10 -11.40 -2.14
C GLY A 112 3.79 -10.23 -3.09
N LEU A 113 2.91 -9.31 -2.71
CA LEU A 113 2.67 -8.07 -3.45
C LEU A 113 3.83 -7.08 -3.29
N ARG A 114 4.35 -6.59 -4.42
CA ARG A 114 5.36 -5.52 -4.45
C ARG A 114 4.75 -4.16 -4.08
N GLY A 115 5.55 -3.28 -3.51
CA GLY A 115 5.12 -1.93 -3.10
C GLY A 115 4.33 -1.90 -1.78
N CYS A 116 4.19 -3.04 -1.11
CA CYS A 116 3.64 -3.15 0.25
C CYS A 116 4.72 -3.17 1.33
N GLU A 117 5.96 -2.81 0.97
CA GLU A 117 7.06 -2.63 1.91
C GLU A 117 6.65 -1.59 2.96
N ASN A 118 6.92 -1.87 4.23
CA ASN A 118 6.81 -0.82 5.24
C ASN A 118 7.78 0.27 4.83
N PRO A 119 7.34 1.54 4.69
CA PRO A 119 8.31 2.61 4.56
C PRO A 119 9.20 2.47 5.80
N THR A 120 10.49 2.25 5.59
CA THR A 120 11.52 2.54 6.57
C THR A 120 11.50 4.05 6.75
N VAL A 121 10.42 4.56 7.35
CA VAL A 121 10.47 5.83 8.03
C VAL A 121 11.37 5.54 9.20
N VAL A 122 12.67 5.72 8.99
CA VAL A 122 13.62 5.94 10.07
C VAL A 122 13.14 7.24 10.70
N LEU A 123 12.15 7.12 11.58
CA LEU A 123 11.74 8.19 12.45
C LEU A 123 12.99 8.49 13.26
N LYS A 124 13.66 9.61 12.90
CA LYS A 124 14.75 10.14 13.71
C LYS A 124 14.22 10.22 15.14
N THR A 125 14.91 9.58 16.08
CA THR A 125 14.55 9.71 17.49
C THR A 125 14.57 11.20 17.86
N GLU A 126 13.80 11.60 18.87
CA GLU A 126 13.79 12.99 19.36
C GLU A 126 15.22 13.51 19.61
N GLU A 127 16.09 12.65 20.14
CA GLU A 127 17.51 12.92 20.35
C GLU A 127 18.28 13.17 19.06
N GLN A 128 17.98 12.42 18.00
CA GLN A 128 18.56 12.60 16.68
C GLN A 128 18.12 13.94 16.07
N ILE A 129 16.83 14.29 16.22
CA ILE A 129 16.27 15.57 15.75
C ILE A 129 16.93 16.74 16.51
N ALA A 130 17.02 16.63 17.85
CA ALA A 130 17.63 17.67 18.68
C ALA A 130 19.13 17.85 18.39
N ARG A 131 19.86 16.75 18.12
CA ARG A 131 21.28 16.80 17.76
C ARG A 131 21.48 17.50 16.40
N ASP A 132 20.69 17.12 15.40
CA ASP A 132 20.75 17.74 14.07
C ASP A 132 20.44 19.24 14.14
N ALA A 133 19.44 19.65 14.92
CA ALA A 133 19.09 21.06 15.12
C ALA A 133 20.25 21.86 15.74
N ARG A 134 20.91 21.33 16.78
CA ARG A 134 22.06 21.98 17.43
C ARG A 134 23.25 22.15 16.48
N LEU A 135 23.53 21.14 15.65
CA LEU A 135 24.60 21.20 14.67
C LEU A 135 24.29 22.22 13.57
N ALA A 136 23.05 22.25 13.07
CA ALA A 136 22.61 23.21 12.07
C ALA A 136 22.71 24.66 12.59
N SER A 137 22.36 24.91 13.86
CA SER A 137 22.50 26.23 14.47
C SER A 137 23.97 26.66 14.58
N ARG A 138 24.88 25.75 14.92
CA ARG A 138 26.33 26.03 14.99
C ARG A 138 26.90 26.35 13.61
N SER A 139 26.58 25.54 12.60
CA SER A 139 27.05 25.79 11.23
C SER A 139 26.51 27.11 10.68
N ALA A 140 25.26 27.48 11.00
CA ALA A 140 24.69 28.76 10.58
C ALA A 140 25.40 29.95 11.25
N ALA A 141 25.76 29.83 12.53
CA ALA A 141 26.54 30.85 13.22
C ALA A 141 27.95 31.01 12.64
N ASP A 142 28.62 29.88 12.33
CA ASP A 142 29.95 29.89 11.73
C ASP A 142 29.94 30.49 10.32
N GLU A 143 28.94 30.16 9.50
CA GLU A 143 28.70 30.76 8.17
C GLU A 143 28.51 32.27 8.25
N ASP A 144 27.71 32.77 9.20
CA ASP A 144 27.49 34.21 9.39
C ASP A 144 28.76 34.95 9.84
N VAL A 145 29.59 34.32 10.67
CA VAL A 145 30.89 34.88 11.07
C VAL A 145 31.85 34.93 9.88
N LEU A 146 31.90 33.87 9.06
CA LEU A 146 32.72 33.83 7.85
C LEU A 146 32.29 34.90 6.84
N ARG A 147 30.98 35.08 6.64
CA ARG A 147 30.42 36.15 5.80
C ARG A 147 30.83 37.54 6.26
N ARG A 148 30.77 37.82 7.57
CA ARG A 148 31.22 39.11 8.14
C ARG A 148 32.71 39.34 7.95
N LYS A 149 33.53 38.29 8.07
CA LYS A 149 34.98 38.37 7.83
C LYS A 149 35.33 38.59 6.35
N MET A 150 34.55 38.03 5.42
CA MET A 150 34.79 38.18 3.98
C MET A 150 34.34 39.54 3.42
N ASN A 151 33.35 40.21 4.04
CA ASN A 151 32.87 41.52 3.61
C ASN A 151 32.91 42.58 4.75
N PRO A 152 34.10 42.97 5.23
CA PRO A 152 34.22 43.92 6.34
C PRO A 152 33.77 45.36 6.00
N PHE A 153 33.58 45.69 4.73
CA PHE A 153 33.21 47.04 4.25
C PHE A 153 31.86 47.11 3.52
N SER A 154 31.01 46.08 3.63
CA SER A 154 29.66 46.13 3.08
C SER A 154 28.65 46.50 4.16
N GLN A 155 28.50 47.79 4.46
CA GLN A 155 27.24 48.40 4.88
C GLN A 155 27.31 49.94 4.67
N PRO A 156 26.15 50.61 4.45
CA PRO A 156 25.94 51.68 3.45
C PRO A 156 26.64 53.01 3.72
#